data_AF-A0A6N6KKQ4-F1
#
_entry.id   AF-A0A6N6KKQ4-F1
#
_cell.length_a   1.000
_cell.length_b   1.000
_cell.length_c   1.000
_cell.angle_alpha   90.00
_cell.angle_beta   90.00
_cell.angle_gamma   90.00
#
_symmetry.space_group_name_H-M   'P 1'
#
loop_
_entity.id
_entity.type
_entity.pdbx_description
1 polymer ?
#
loop_
_entity_poly.entity_id
_entity_poly.type
_entity_poly.pdbx_seq_one_letter_code
_entity_poly.pdbx_strand_id
1 'polypeptide(L)' 'SSEVTISFDIPQQRATLILMDISGQEIRRMHKQKAADEVTMDMRDYAQGVYLMKIVVGDQLVVKKVMVVTGF' A
#
# COMPACT_ATOMS: atom_id res chain seq x y z
N SER A 1 4.34 15.67 0.18
CA SER A 1 3.96 14.62 1.14
C SER A 1 4.69 13.35 0.75
N SER A 2 5.52 12.80 1.63
CA SER A 2 6.25 11.55 1.39
C SER A 2 5.58 10.34 2.05
N GLU A 3 4.33 10.49 2.49
CA GLU A 3 3.52 9.43 3.08
C GLU A 3 2.33 9.13 2.17
N VAL A 4 2.00 7.84 2.07
CA VAL A 4 0.78 7.36 1.42
C VAL A 4 -0.12 6.77 2.47
N THR A 5 -1.30 7.37 2.64
CA THR A 5 -2.35 6.86 3.51
C THR A 5 -3.40 6.13 2.67
N ILE A 6 -3.77 4.94 3.13
CA ILE A 6 -4.84 4.12 2.58
C ILE A 6 -5.92 4.03 3.63
N SER A 7 -7.06 4.64 3.35
CA SER A 7 -8.26 4.58 4.19
C SER A 7 -9.21 3.50 3.68
N PHE A 8 -9.86 2.81 4.61
CA PHE A 8 -10.86 1.79 4.36
C PHE A 8 -12.20 2.32 4.87
N ASP A 9 -13.23 2.32 4.02
CA ASP A 9 -14.58 2.79 4.41
C ASP A 9 -15.19 1.93 5.53
N ILE A 10 -14.74 0.68 5.65
CA ILE A 10 -15.11 -0.24 6.71
C ILE A 10 -13.81 -0.72 7.38
N PRO A 11 -13.72 -0.70 8.72
CA PRO A 11 -12.56 -1.21 9.44
C PRO A 11 -12.22 -2.64 9.04
N GLN A 12 -10.99 -2.86 8.56
CA GLN A 12 -10.54 -4.20 8.14
C GLN A 12 -9.76 -4.88 9.26
N GLN A 13 -10.22 -6.05 9.70
CA GLN A 13 -9.52 -6.84 10.73
C GLN A 13 -8.17 -7.37 10.24
N ARG A 14 -8.09 -7.75 8.96
CA ARG A 14 -6.89 -8.27 8.31
C ARG A 14 -6.75 -7.65 6.93
N ALA A 15 -5.61 -6.99 6.70
CA ALA A 15 -5.23 -6.51 5.39
C ALA A 15 -3.73 -6.75 5.16
N THR A 16 -3.36 -7.10 3.93
CA THR A 16 -1.98 -7.18 3.48
C THR A 16 -1.78 -6.17 2.38
N LEU A 17 -0.87 -5.22 2.59
CA LEU A 17 -0.46 -4.24 1.60
C LEU A 17 0.83 -4.74 0.97
N ILE A 18 0.90 -4.70 -0.36
CA ILE A 18 2.03 -5.16 -1.14
C ILE A 18 2.40 -4.03 -2.09
N LEU A 19 3.55 -3.40 -1.84
CA LEU A 19 4.17 -2.45 -2.74
C LEU A 19 4.97 -3.23 -3.78
N MET A 20 4.74 -2.91 -5.05
CA MET A 20 5.41 -3.51 -6.18
C MET A 20 5.99 -2.42 -7.09
N ASP A 21 7.03 -2.76 -7.84
CA ASP A 21 7.51 -1.92 -8.93
C ASP A 21 6.53 -1.96 -10.13
N ILE A 22 6.86 -1.23 -11.20
CA ILE A 22 6.03 -1.19 -12.40
C ILE A 22 6.04 -2.50 -13.21
N SER A 23 7.03 -3.38 -12.98
CA SER A 23 7.10 -4.71 -13.57
C SER A 23 6.23 -5.73 -12.82
N GLY A 24 5.68 -5.35 -11.67
CA GLY A 24 4.90 -6.20 -10.79
C GLY A 24 5.74 -6.99 -9.78
N GLN A 25 7.05 -6.73 -9.70
CA GLN A 25 7.92 -7.31 -8.68
C GLN A 25 7.58 -6.72 -7.31
N GLU A 26 7.39 -7.59 -6.32
CA GLU A 26 7.19 -7.19 -4.94
C GLU A 26 8.44 -6.56 -4.35
N ILE A 27 8.29 -5.34 -3.82
CA ILE A 27 9.33 -4.58 -3.12
C ILE A 27 9.14 -4.69 -1.61
N ARG A 28 7.89 -4.59 -1.16
CA ARG A 28 7.56 -4.65 0.27
C ARG A 28 6.19 -5.24 0.51
N ARG A 29 6.06 -5.95 1.62
CA ARG A 29 4.80 -6.46 2.16
C ARG A 29 4.62 -6.01 3.59
N MET A 30 3.42 -5.51 3.90
CA MET A 30 3.02 -5.08 5.22
C MET A 30 1.73 -5.79 5.62
N HIS A 31 1.76 -6.44 6.79
CA HIS A 31 0.59 -7.08 7.37
C HIS A 31 -0.01 -6.19 8.44
N LYS A 32 -1.30 -5.89 8.28
CA LYS A 32 -2.11 -5.24 9.30
C LYS A 32 -2.86 -6.32 10.08
N GLN A 33 -2.60 -6.38 11.38
CA GLN A 33 -3.20 -7.36 12.31
C GLN A 33 -4.21 -6.74 13.28
N LYS A 34 -4.48 -5.44 13.18
CA LYS A 34 -5.48 -4.73 14.01
C LYS A 34 -6.53 -4.08 13.13
N ALA A 35 -7.78 -4.11 13.61
CA ALA A 35 -8.85 -3.31 13.03
C ALA A 35 -8.46 -1.83 13.13
N ALA A 36 -8.29 -1.19 11.99
CA ALA A 36 -8.13 0.24 11.89
C ALA A 36 -8.73 0.70 10.57
N ASP A 37 -8.97 1.99 10.45
CA ASP A 37 -9.59 2.54 9.26
C ASP A 37 -8.53 3.01 8.28
N GLU A 38 -7.28 3.14 8.72
CA GLU A 38 -6.18 3.64 7.89
C GLU A 38 -4.90 2.80 8.03
N VAL A 39 -4.07 2.88 6.99
CA VAL A 39 -2.69 2.41 7.00
C VAL A 39 -1.84 3.45 6.28
N THR A 40 -0.81 3.94 6.97
CA THR A 40 0.17 4.89 6.41
C THR A 40 1.46 4.16 6.07
N MET A 41 1.97 4.44 4.89
CA MET A 41 3.29 3.98 4.42
C MET A 41 4.18 5.19 4.19
N ASP A 42 5.35 5.18 4.82
CA ASP A 42 6.42 6.12 4.52
C ASP A 42 7.10 5.73 3.21
N MET A 43 7.13 6.67 2.26
CA MET A 43 7.69 6.49 0.93
C MET A 43 9.08 7.14 0.77
N ARG A 44 9.68 7.72 1.83
CA ARG A 44 10.95 8.46 1.74
C ARG A 44 12.15 7.61 1.30
N ASP A 45 12.16 6.34 1.69
CA ASP A 45 13.26 5.42 1.37
C ASP A 45 13.16 4.82 -0.04
N TYR A 46 12.10 5.14 -0.79
CA TYR A 46 11.89 4.62 -2.14
C TYR A 46 12.34 5.63 -3.18
N ALA A 47 12.94 5.11 -4.26
CA ALA A 47 13.32 5.92 -5.40
C ALA A 47 12.10 6.64 -6.00
N GLN A 48 12.35 7.76 -6.68
CA GLN A 48 11.30 8.43 -7.44
C GLN A 48 10.86 7.53 -8.60
N GLY A 49 9.55 7.46 -8.85
CA GLY A 49 9.01 6.60 -9.89
C GLY A 49 7.55 6.21 -9.69
N VAL A 50 7.10 5.29 -10.55
CA VAL A 50 5.75 4.74 -10.51
C VAL A 50 5.77 3.37 -9.84
N TYR A 51 4.88 3.19 -8.89
CA TYR A 51 4.72 1.97 -8.12
C TYR A 51 3.29 1.45 -8.22
N LEU A 52 3.15 0.15 -8.01
CA LEU A 52 1.86 -0.52 -7.92
C LEU A 52 1.62 -0.95 -6.48
N MET A 53 0.48 -0.57 -5.91
CA MET A 53 0.04 -1.05 -4.60
C MET A 53 -1.05 -2.10 -4.79
N LYS A 54 -0.83 -3.29 -4.23
CA LYS A 54 -1.83 -4.35 -4.12
C LYS A 54 -2.27 -4.49 -2.66
N ILE A 55 -3.56 -4.33 -2.41
CA ILE A 55 -4.15 -4.47 -1.08
C ILE A 55 -5.01 -5.73 -1.10
N VAL A 56 -4.70 -6.68 -0.21
CA VAL A 56 -5.45 -7.92 -0.02
C VAL A 56 -6.20 -7.83 1.31
N VAL A 57 -7.52 -7.84 1.26
CA VAL A 57 -8.39 -7.80 2.45
C VAL A 57 -9.07 -9.16 2.62
N GLY A 58 -8.90 -9.76 3.81
CA GLY A 58 -9.28 -11.16 4.02
C GLY A 58 -8.59 -12.09 3.01
N ASP A 59 -9.38 -12.96 2.37
CA ASP A 59 -8.88 -13.91 1.37
C ASP A 59 -9.27 -13.55 -0.08
N GLN A 60 -9.97 -12.43 -0.32
CA GLN A 60 -10.72 -12.27 -1.58
C GLN A 60 -10.57 -10.92 -2.28
N LEU A 61 -10.49 -9.80 -1.56
CA LEU A 61 -10.51 -8.49 -2.22
C LEU A 61 -9.10 -8.03 -2.56
N VAL A 62 -8.86 -7.79 -3.86
CA VAL A 62 -7.60 -7.25 -4.38
C VAL A 62 -7.83 -5.86 -4.96
N VAL A 63 -7.42 -4.82 -4.26
CA VAL A 63 -7.39 -3.45 -4.80
C VAL A 63 -6.01 -3.18 -5.39
N LYS A 64 -5.96 -2.68 -6.63
CA LYS A 64 -4.72 -2.25 -7.29
C LYS A 64 -4.74 -0.74 -7.49
N LYS A 65 -3.73 -0.04 -6.95
CA LYS A 65 -3.58 1.41 -7.09
C LYS A 65 -2.22 1.74 -7.68
N VAL A 66 -2.19 2.66 -8.64
CA VAL A 66 -0.95 3.23 -9.18
C VAL A 66 -0.56 4.41 -8.30
N MET A 67 0.71 4.47 -7.91
CA MET A 67 1.27 5.52 -7.07
C MET A 67 2.46 6.16 -7.78
N VAL A 68 2.58 7.48 -7.68
CA VAL A 68 3.72 8.22 -8.23
C VAL A 68 4.45 8.86 -7.07
N VAL A 69 5.71 8.49 -6.90
CA VAL A 69 6.62 9.09 -5.91
C VAL A 69 7.44 10.15 -6.64
N THR A 70 7.19 11.42 -6.31
CA THR A 70 7.95 12.57 -6.81
C THR A 70 8.77 13.16 -5.68
N GLY A 71 10.03 13.52 -5.93
CA GLY A 71 10.83 14.27 -4.96
C GLY A 71 10.43 15.74 -4.92
N PHE A 72 10.66 16.36 -3.76
CA PHE A 72 10.74 17.82 -3.59
C PHE A 72 12.20 18.19 -3.37
#